data_AF-A0A2K8T7D8-F1
#
_entry.id   AF-A0A2K8T7D8-F1
#
_cell.length_a   1.000
_cell.length_b   1.000
_cell.length_c   1.000
_cell.angle_alpha   90.00
_cell.angle_beta   90.00
_cell.angle_gamma   90.00
#
_symmetry.space_group_name_H-M   'P 1'
#
loop_
_entity.id
_entity.type
_entity.pdbx_description
1 polymer ?
#
loop_
_entity_poly.entity_id
_entity_poly.type
_entity_poly.pdbx_seq_one_letter_code
_entity_poly.pdbx_strand_id
1 'polypeptide(L)'
;MMERSQQKETNIARLIEFLEDISIYRIDEYTADLYGQLKADLFNQFAPKEKSKRRKTKITDLGFGENDLWIAAIALQHNLTIVSADSDFQRIKEVKTLSVESWLTS
;
A
#
# COMPACT_ATOMS: atom_id res chain seq x y z
N MET A 1 -13.05 12.07 8.52
CA MET A 1 -12.23 12.82 7.54
C MET A 1 -11.87 14.16 8.16
N MET A 2 -10.58 14.49 8.28
CA MET A 2 -10.08 15.68 9.00
C MET A 2 -10.73 16.99 8.51
N GLU A 3 -11.03 17.06 7.21
CA GLU A 3 -11.77 18.14 6.53
C GLU A 3 -13.17 18.43 7.10
N ARG A 4 -13.82 17.48 7.77
CA ARG A 4 -15.18 17.63 8.33
C ARG A 4 -15.21 17.74 9.85
N SER A 5 -14.05 17.92 10.48
CA SER A 5 -13.91 17.99 11.93
C SER A 5 -14.12 19.41 12.46
N GLN A 6 -14.77 19.56 13.62
CA GLN A 6 -14.84 20.83 14.34
C GLN A 6 -13.45 21.31 14.81
N GLN A 7 -12.46 20.41 14.87
CA GLN A 7 -11.08 20.72 15.27
C GLN A 7 -10.11 20.67 14.07
N LYS A 8 -10.57 21.06 12.87
CA LYS A 8 -9.81 20.96 11.63
C LYS A 8 -8.41 21.60 11.74
N GLU A 9 -8.34 22.84 12.24
CA GLU A 9 -7.09 23.60 12.34
C GLU A 9 -6.08 22.94 13.26
N THR A 10 -6.50 22.54 14.47
CA THR A 10 -5.65 21.83 15.44
C THR A 10 -5.13 20.51 14.89
N ASN A 11 -5.98 19.78 14.17
CA ASN A 11 -5.62 18.49 13.59
C ASN A 11 -4.61 18.65 12.44
N ILE A 12 -4.75 19.69 11.62
CA ILE A 12 -3.78 20.02 10.56
C ILE A 12 -2.44 20.43 11.17
N ALA A 13 -2.43 21.29 12.20
CA ALA A 13 -1.20 21.72 12.86
C ALA A 13 -0.40 20.54 13.42
N ARG A 14 -1.07 19.61 14.13
CA ARG A 14 -0.45 18.38 14.65
C ARG A 14 0.08 17.47 13.54
N LEU A 15 -0.61 17.39 12.41
CA LEU A 15 -0.15 16.61 11.27
C LEU A 15 1.10 17.23 10.66
N ILE A 16 1.14 18.54 10.47
CA ILE A 16 2.31 19.25 9.93
C ILE A 16 3.52 19.03 10.84
N GLU A 17 3.36 19.24 12.14
CA GLU A 17 4.42 19.01 13.14
C GLU A 17 4.94 17.56 13.08
N PHE A 18 4.05 16.57 13.00
CA PHE A 18 4.46 15.17 12.84
C PHE A 18 5.19 14.90 11.51
N LEU A 19 4.80 15.59 10.44
CA LEU A 19 5.43 15.42 9.13
C LEU A 19 6.84 16.04 9.05
N GLU A 20 7.17 17.01 9.92
CA GLU A 20 8.49 17.66 9.94
C GLU A 20 9.61 16.69 10.37
N ASP A 21 9.29 15.69 11.20
CA ASP A 21 10.26 14.72 11.73
C ASP A 21 10.39 13.44 10.89
N ILE A 22 9.62 13.30 9.80
CA ILE A 22 9.62 12.09 8.97
C ILE A 22 10.08 12.36 7.53
N SER A 23 10.72 11.37 6.93
CA SER A 23 11.06 11.41 5.50
C SER A 23 9.84 11.10 4.65
N ILE A 24 9.52 12.00 3.71
CA ILE A 24 8.43 11.82 2.75
C ILE A 24 8.99 11.34 1.42
N TYR A 25 8.61 10.12 1.03
CA TYR A 25 8.95 9.53 -0.26
C TYR A 25 7.86 9.84 -1.27
N ARG A 26 8.24 10.48 -2.40
CA ARG A 26 7.31 10.82 -3.48
C ARG A 26 7.23 9.68 -4.49
N ILE A 27 6.06 9.53 -5.10
CA ILE A 27 5.85 8.62 -6.22
C ILE A 27 6.47 9.25 -7.47
N ASP A 28 7.28 8.47 -8.17
CA ASP A 28 7.82 8.80 -9.49
C ASP A 28 7.44 7.72 -10.52
N GLU A 29 7.96 7.86 -11.74
CA GLU A 29 7.73 6.91 -12.83
C GLU A 29 8.22 5.49 -12.47
N TYR A 30 9.33 5.39 -11.74
CA TYR A 30 9.87 4.09 -11.32
C TYR A 30 8.97 3.44 -10.26
N THR A 31 8.43 4.23 -9.32
CA THR A 31 7.40 3.75 -8.40
C THR A 31 6.17 3.22 -9.15
N ALA A 32 5.74 3.93 -10.20
CA ALA A 32 4.58 3.55 -11.01
C ALA A 32 4.80 2.23 -11.76
N ASP A 33 5.99 2.01 -12.29
CA ASP A 33 6.37 0.74 -12.93
C ASP A 33 6.34 -0.42 -11.93
N LEU A 34 6.91 -0.23 -10.73
CA LEU A 34 6.88 -1.23 -9.66
C LEU A 34 5.45 -1.55 -9.21
N TYR A 35 4.61 -0.53 -9.06
CA TYR A 35 3.18 -0.70 -8.78
C TYR A 35 2.49 -1.53 -9.87
N GLY A 36 2.74 -1.24 -11.15
CA GLY A 36 2.14 -1.96 -12.28
C GLY A 36 2.55 -3.43 -12.30
N GLN A 37 3.84 -3.72 -12.08
CA GLN A 37 4.36 -5.07 -11.97
C GLN A 37 3.75 -5.82 -10.79
N LEU A 38 3.74 -5.20 -9.59
CA LEU A 38 3.16 -5.78 -8.39
C LEU A 38 1.68 -6.11 -8.58
N LYS A 39 0.91 -5.19 -9.17
CA LYS A 39 -0.50 -5.40 -9.48
C LYS A 39 -0.71 -6.58 -10.41
N ALA A 40 0.10 -6.71 -11.46
CA ALA A 40 0.04 -7.83 -12.40
C ALA A 40 0.37 -9.17 -11.72
N ASP A 41 1.41 -9.20 -10.88
CA ASP A 41 1.83 -10.40 -10.15
C ASP A 41 0.75 -10.89 -9.17
N LEU A 42 0.16 -9.97 -8.40
CA LEU A 42 -1.00 -10.26 -7.55
C LEU A 42 -2.19 -10.79 -8.35
N PHE A 43 -2.48 -10.18 -9.49
CA PHE A 43 -3.58 -10.62 -10.35
C PHE A 43 -3.32 -12.01 -10.94
N ASN A 44 -2.08 -12.33 -11.27
CA ASN A 44 -1.70 -13.65 -11.76
C ASN A 44 -1.84 -14.72 -10.67
N GLN A 45 -1.50 -14.39 -9.43
CA GLN A 45 -1.54 -15.30 -8.30
C GLN A 45 -2.97 -15.52 -7.78
N PHE A 46 -3.75 -14.45 -7.60
CA PHE A 46 -5.02 -14.50 -6.86
C PHE A 46 -6.27 -14.40 -7.74
N ALA A 47 -6.18 -13.93 -8.99
CA ALA A 47 -7.37 -13.81 -9.83
C ALA A 47 -7.87 -15.17 -10.35
N PRO A 48 -9.19 -15.30 -10.61
CA PRO A 48 -9.75 -16.52 -11.19
C PRO A 48 -9.07 -16.91 -12.51
N LYS A 49 -8.83 -18.21 -12.72
CA LYS A 49 -8.25 -18.72 -13.98
C LYS A 49 -9.24 -18.65 -15.16
N GLU A 50 -10.54 -18.58 -14.87
CA GLU A 50 -11.60 -18.47 -15.88
C GLU A 50 -11.57 -17.09 -16.55
N LYS A 51 -11.33 -17.03 -17.87
CA LYS A 51 -11.14 -15.78 -18.64
C LYS A 51 -12.28 -14.77 -18.48
N SER A 52 -13.52 -15.24 -18.47
CA SER A 52 -14.74 -14.41 -18.36
C SER A 52 -14.80 -13.64 -17.03
N LYS A 53 -14.49 -14.33 -15.92
CA LYS A 53 -14.46 -13.76 -14.56
C LYS A 53 -13.24 -12.87 -14.38
N ARG A 54 -12.07 -13.34 -14.84
CA ARG A 54 -10.80 -12.63 -14.74
C ARG A 54 -10.83 -11.22 -15.33
N ARG A 55 -11.49 -11.02 -16.47
CA ARG A 55 -11.61 -9.71 -17.12
C ARG A 55 -12.44 -8.69 -16.32
N LYS A 56 -13.36 -9.17 -15.45
CA LYS A 56 -14.24 -8.31 -14.64
C LYS A 56 -13.69 -8.07 -13.24
N THR A 57 -12.79 -8.92 -12.77
CA THR A 57 -12.15 -8.81 -11.46
C THR A 57 -11.28 -7.54 -11.39
N LYS A 58 -11.38 -6.80 -10.30
CA LYS A 58 -10.47 -5.73 -9.93
C LYS A 58 -9.54 -6.20 -8.83
N ILE A 59 -8.43 -5.48 -8.62
CA ILE A 59 -7.50 -5.78 -7.53
C ILE A 59 -8.19 -5.68 -6.15
N THR A 60 -9.14 -4.74 -6.03
CA THR A 60 -9.98 -4.58 -4.83
C THR A 60 -10.88 -5.77 -4.57
N ASP A 61 -11.36 -6.45 -5.62
CA ASP A 61 -12.19 -7.66 -5.48
C ASP A 61 -11.37 -8.85 -4.99
N LEU A 62 -10.04 -8.78 -5.09
CA LEU A 62 -9.09 -9.76 -4.55
C LEU A 62 -8.70 -9.43 -3.09
N GLY A 63 -9.29 -8.39 -2.51
CA GLY A 63 -9.02 -7.92 -1.15
C GLY A 63 -7.65 -7.27 -1.02
N PHE A 64 -7.29 -6.38 -1.95
CA PHE A 64 -6.11 -5.52 -1.82
C PHE A 64 -6.51 -4.07 -2.12
N GLY A 65 -6.10 -3.14 -1.26
CA GLY A 65 -6.28 -1.71 -1.50
C GLY A 65 -5.32 -1.15 -2.54
N GLU A 66 -5.79 -0.25 -3.40
CA GLU A 66 -4.93 0.41 -4.39
C GLU A 66 -3.79 1.20 -3.71
N ASN A 67 -4.06 1.81 -2.56
CA ASN A 67 -3.06 2.54 -1.79
C ASN A 67 -2.00 1.63 -1.17
N ASP A 68 -2.36 0.42 -0.75
CA ASP A 68 -1.41 -0.55 -0.18
C ASP A 68 -0.40 -1.00 -1.22
N LEU A 69 -0.84 -1.14 -2.48
CA LEU A 69 0.05 -1.42 -3.60
C LEU A 69 1.02 -0.25 -3.86
N TRP A 70 0.57 1.00 -3.77
CA TRP A 70 1.46 2.16 -3.90
C TRP A 70 2.47 2.24 -2.75
N ILE A 71 2.05 2.01 -1.52
CA ILE A 71 2.93 1.95 -0.34
C ILE A 71 3.96 0.84 -0.51
N ALA A 72 3.53 -0.35 -0.97
CA ALA A 72 4.42 -1.47 -1.26
C ALA A 72 5.41 -1.15 -2.38
N ALA A 73 4.99 -0.46 -3.44
CA ALA A 73 5.90 -0.04 -4.52
C ALA A 73 6.98 0.93 -4.04
N ILE A 74 6.62 1.93 -3.20
CA ILE A 74 7.60 2.84 -2.58
C ILE A 74 8.59 2.05 -1.71
N ALA A 75 8.09 1.12 -0.88
CA ALA A 75 8.94 0.31 -0.02
C ALA A 75 9.91 -0.57 -0.83
N LEU A 76 9.47 -1.14 -1.95
CA LEU A 76 10.34 -1.89 -2.86
C LEU A 76 11.40 -1.00 -3.52
N GLN A 77 11.01 0.18 -4.03
CA GLN A 77 11.93 1.12 -4.66
C GLN A 77 13.08 1.54 -3.74
N HIS A 78 12.76 1.82 -2.48
CA HIS A 78 13.71 2.35 -1.51
C HIS A 78 14.26 1.30 -0.53
N ASN A 79 13.93 0.02 -0.76
CA ASN A 79 14.32 -1.10 0.10
C ASN A 79 13.99 -0.87 1.59
N LEU A 80 12.76 -0.42 1.86
CA LEU A 80 12.25 -0.12 3.19
C LEU A 80 11.46 -1.28 3.79
N THR A 81 11.39 -1.33 5.12
CA THR A 81 10.46 -2.21 5.86
C THR A 81 9.12 -1.51 6.04
N ILE A 82 8.02 -2.19 5.69
CA ILE A 82 6.68 -1.73 6.03
C ILE A 82 6.34 -2.20 7.44
N VAL A 83 6.05 -1.26 8.32
CA VAL A 83 5.50 -1.57 9.65
C VAL A 83 3.98 -1.40 9.58
N SER A 84 3.23 -2.49 9.65
CA SER A 84 1.77 -2.46 9.56
C SER A 84 1.11 -3.61 10.33
N ALA A 85 -0.08 -3.35 10.87
CA ALA A 85 -0.97 -4.37 11.44
C ALA A 85 -1.90 -4.98 10.38
N ASP A 86 -1.87 -4.48 9.15
CA ASP A 86 -2.73 -4.94 8.06
C ASP A 86 -2.21 -6.26 7.47
N SER A 87 -3.10 -7.25 7.39
CA SER A 87 -2.81 -8.56 6.81
C SER A 87 -2.54 -8.52 5.31
N ASP A 88 -2.99 -7.49 4.60
CA ASP A 88 -2.83 -7.40 3.14
C ASP A 88 -1.35 -7.38 2.72
N PHE A 89 -0.48 -6.73 3.51
CA PHE A 89 0.96 -6.73 3.25
C PHE A 89 1.61 -8.11 3.42
N GLN A 90 1.05 -8.99 4.26
CA GLN A 90 1.53 -10.38 4.36
C GLN A 90 1.20 -11.17 3.10
N ARG A 91 0.03 -10.93 2.49
CA ARG A 91 -0.35 -11.57 1.21
C ARG A 91 0.47 -11.03 0.04
N ILE A 92 0.84 -9.75 0.07
CA ILE A 92 1.74 -9.15 -0.94
C ILE A 92 3.12 -9.84 -0.94
N LYS A 93 3.61 -10.30 0.23
CA LYS A 93 4.88 -11.04 0.32
C LYS A 93 4.90 -12.36 -0.44
N GLU A 94 3.73 -12.93 -0.76
CA GLU A 94 3.65 -14.18 -1.54
C GLU A 94 4.09 -13.98 -3.00
N VAL A 95 4.06 -12.75 -3.52
CA VAL A 95 4.42 -12.45 -4.92
C VAL A 95 5.67 -11.58 -5.07
N LYS A 96 6.08 -10.83 -4.03
CA LYS A 96 7.29 -10.01 -4.02
C LYS A 96 8.02 -10.12 -2.70
N THR A 97 9.35 -10.04 -2.74
CA THR A 97 10.17 -9.97 -1.53
C THR A 97 10.00 -8.60 -0.88
N LEU A 98 9.16 -8.52 0.14
CA LEU A 98 8.87 -7.31 0.91
C LEU A 98 9.16 -7.56 2.40
N SER A 99 9.87 -6.62 3.03
CA SER A 99 10.08 -6.65 4.49
C SER A 99 8.85 -6.04 5.17
N VAL A 100 8.20 -6.82 6.03
CA VAL A 100 6.99 -6.40 6.74
C VAL A 100 7.09 -6.81 8.21
N GLU A 101 6.87 -5.84 9.09
CA GLU A 101 6.88 -6.00 10.55
C GLU A 101 5.55 -5.54 11.15
N SER A 102 5.22 -6.05 12.33
CA SER A 102 4.16 -5.52 13.18
C SER A 102 4.76 -5.24 14.55
N TRP A 103 4.61 -4.00 15.02
CA TRP A 103 5.13 -3.55 16.32
C TRP A 103 4.05 -3.54 17.41
N LEU A 104 2.85 -4.03 17.12
CA LEU A 104 1.85 -4.25 18.15
C LEU A 104 2.29 -5.48 18.97
N THR A 105 2.76 -5.23 20.18
CA THR A 105 2.94 -6.29 21.18
C THR A 105 1.57 -6.86 21.53
N SER A 106 1.46 -8.20 21.43
CA SER A 106 0.31 -8.97 21.91
C SER A 106 0.18 -8.90 23.42
#